data_AF-A0A9E2VKD2-F1
#
_entry.id   AF-A0A9E2VKD2-F1
#
_cell.length_a   1.000
_cell.length_b   1.000
_cell.length_c   1.000
_cell.angle_alpha   90.00
_cell.angle_beta   90.00
_cell.angle_gamma   90.00
#
_symmetry.space_group_name_H-M   'P 1'
#
loop_
_entity.id
_entity.type
_entity.pdbx_description
1 polymer ?
#
loop_
_entity_poly.entity_id
_entity_poly.type
_entity_poly.pdbx_seq_one_letter_code
_entity_poly.pdbx_strand_id
1 'polypeptide(L)'
;MYSTWNSQTWIVVLALAAVGAVPPAHAETKVDFAKDVLPIFQQSCLKCHGPDKQKGKLRLDVKDAALKGSKDGPVIVPGQAAKSELYRRITLPAGDDDIMPQKADPLAKAQTDLIRDWINQGANWPDGLAIKEAAPAPATTALVMPTGPVLTGAKPSAAELAAVGKLDALGVSVRPIALNVNLREANFRPLGATATDAIIAPLKDVLNLTDLNLAGTKVTDAGLVAIDGLTNLTRLHLEHTQITDAGLA
;
A
#
# COMPACT_ATOMS: atom_id res chain seq x y z
N MET A 1 80.48 16.29 25.96
CA MET A 1 80.82 16.12 24.54
C MET A 1 80.37 14.72 24.11
N TYR A 2 79.44 14.65 23.14
CA TYR A 2 78.99 13.49 22.34
C TYR A 2 78.23 12.36 23.09
N SER A 3 76.92 12.15 22.80
CA SER A 3 76.34 11.25 21.77
C SER A 3 76.62 9.76 22.08
N THR A 4 75.66 8.83 22.20
CA THR A 4 74.75 8.34 21.14
C THR A 4 73.57 7.54 21.73
N TRP A 5 72.32 7.85 21.37
CA TRP A 5 71.38 7.09 20.50
C TRP A 5 70.97 5.67 20.95
N ASN A 6 69.69 5.52 21.32
CA ASN A 6 68.95 4.26 21.18
C ASN A 6 67.55 4.58 20.62
N SER A 7 67.31 4.21 19.37
CA SER A 7 66.05 4.42 18.67
C SER A 7 65.18 3.18 18.77
N GLN A 8 64.14 3.23 19.60
CA GLN A 8 63.03 2.29 19.56
C GLN A 8 61.80 3.01 19.00
N THR A 9 61.57 2.83 17.71
CA THR A 9 60.33 3.17 17.04
C THR A 9 59.26 2.16 17.43
N TRP A 10 58.27 2.61 18.19
CA TRP A 10 57.04 1.87 18.44
C TRP A 10 56.10 2.07 17.25
N ILE A 11 55.82 1.01 16.49
CA ILE A 11 54.77 1.03 15.48
C ILE A 11 53.43 0.94 16.24
N VAL A 12 52.73 2.07 16.35
CA VAL A 12 51.33 2.10 16.79
C VAL A 12 50.49 1.65 15.59
N VAL A 13 49.99 0.42 15.63
CA VAL A 13 48.96 -0.04 14.69
C VAL A 13 47.65 0.63 15.07
N LEU A 14 47.28 1.68 14.34
CA LEU A 14 45.95 2.28 14.41
C LEU A 14 44.96 1.31 13.78
N ALA A 15 44.21 0.58 14.62
CA ALA A 15 43.05 -0.16 14.18
C ALA A 15 41.97 0.83 13.73
N LEU A 16 41.80 0.99 12.42
CA LEU A 16 40.71 1.74 11.82
C LEU A 16 39.41 0.95 12.11
N ALA A 17 38.67 1.36 13.12
CA ALA A 17 37.29 0.92 13.29
C ALA A 17 36.48 1.47 12.11
N ALA A 18 36.16 0.61 11.15
CA ALA A 18 35.19 0.92 10.11
C ALA A 18 33.84 1.16 10.79
N VAL A 19 33.47 2.43 10.95
CA VAL A 19 32.09 2.82 11.25
C VAL A 19 31.27 2.34 10.06
N GLY A 20 30.58 1.21 10.23
CA GLY A 20 29.61 0.73 9.26
C GLY A 20 28.61 1.86 9.02
N ALA A 21 28.63 2.40 7.80
CA ALA A 21 27.62 3.34 7.35
C ALA A 21 26.27 2.63 7.47
N VAL A 22 25.48 3.01 8.48
CA VAL A 22 24.07 2.65 8.54
C VAL A 22 23.47 3.21 7.25
N PRO A 23 22.91 2.36 6.36
CA PRO A 23 22.29 2.87 5.16
C PRO A 23 21.20 3.87 5.57
N PRO A 24 21.09 5.02 4.90
CA PRO A 24 20.01 5.95 5.18
C PRO A 24 18.70 5.17 5.12
N ALA A 25 17.92 5.31 6.20
CA ALA A 25 16.56 4.79 6.25
C ALA A 25 15.86 5.14 4.95
N HIS A 26 15.16 4.15 4.37
CA HIS A 26 14.32 4.27 3.19
C HIS A 26 13.82 5.70 3.01
N ALA A 27 14.12 6.32 1.87
CA ALA A 27 13.55 7.61 1.50
C ALA A 27 12.04 7.53 1.74
N GLU A 28 11.57 8.19 2.81
CA GLU A 28 10.18 8.08 3.24
C GLU A 28 9.30 8.55 2.09
N THR A 29 8.53 7.63 1.53
CA THR A 29 7.49 7.98 0.55
C THR A 29 6.61 9.05 1.17
N LYS A 30 6.50 10.19 0.48
CA LYS A 30 5.71 11.33 0.94
C LYS A 30 4.25 10.92 1.07
N VAL A 31 3.70 10.99 2.27
CA VAL A 31 2.30 10.66 2.56
C VAL A 31 1.41 11.79 2.06
N ASP A 32 0.40 11.44 1.26
CA ASP A 32 -0.59 12.38 0.75
C ASP A 32 -1.83 12.34 1.65
N PHE A 33 -2.13 13.45 2.32
CA PHE A 33 -3.26 13.50 3.24
C PHE A 33 -4.58 13.12 2.57
N ALA A 34 -4.85 13.59 1.36
CA ALA A 34 -6.13 13.36 0.71
C ALA A 34 -6.29 11.90 0.24
N LYS A 35 -5.18 11.23 -0.09
CA LYS A 35 -5.20 9.83 -0.56
C LYS A 35 -5.07 8.81 0.56
N ASP A 36 -4.20 9.07 1.52
CA ASP A 36 -3.73 8.06 2.47
C ASP A 36 -4.33 8.25 3.87
N VAL A 37 -4.42 9.49 4.36
CA VAL A 37 -4.86 9.80 5.74
C VAL A 37 -6.36 10.06 5.82
N LEU A 38 -6.89 10.79 4.84
CA LEU A 38 -8.29 11.20 4.78
C LEU A 38 -9.25 10.00 4.88
N PRO A 39 -9.07 8.89 4.14
CA PRO A 39 -9.97 7.74 4.26
C PRO A 39 -10.03 7.18 5.69
N ILE A 40 -8.91 7.19 6.41
CA ILE A 40 -8.83 6.73 7.80
C ILE A 40 -9.64 7.66 8.71
N PHE A 41 -9.48 8.98 8.55
CA PHE A 41 -10.21 9.95 9.34
C PHE A 41 -11.72 9.81 9.12
N GLN A 42 -12.14 9.70 7.85
CA GLN A 42 -13.55 9.59 7.49
C GLN A 42 -14.22 8.33 8.03
N GLN A 43 -13.49 7.21 8.11
CA GLN A 43 -14.04 5.93 8.55
C GLN A 43 -13.97 5.74 10.07
N SER A 44 -12.91 6.22 10.72
CA SER A 44 -12.61 5.85 12.11
C SER A 44 -12.66 7.02 13.09
N CYS A 45 -12.66 8.28 12.62
CA CYS A 45 -12.54 9.44 13.50
C CYS A 45 -13.79 10.35 13.51
N LEU A 46 -14.35 10.65 12.33
CA LEU A 46 -15.34 11.74 12.18
C LEU A 46 -16.70 11.46 12.84
N LYS A 47 -17.06 10.20 13.07
CA LYS A 47 -18.28 9.83 13.81
C LYS A 47 -18.36 10.39 15.23
N CYS A 48 -17.20 10.59 15.86
CA CYS A 48 -17.10 11.10 17.24
C CYS A 48 -16.35 12.43 17.35
N HIS A 49 -15.59 12.82 16.33
CA HIS A 49 -14.77 14.03 16.28
C HIS A 49 -15.04 14.88 15.03
N GLY A 50 -16.28 14.82 14.52
CA GLY A 50 -16.76 15.58 13.36
C GLY A 50 -17.68 16.74 13.75
N PRO A 51 -18.42 17.32 12.80
CA PRO A 51 -19.31 18.45 13.07
C PRO A 51 -20.46 18.08 14.02
N ASP A 52 -21.02 16.88 13.86
CA ASP A 52 -22.20 16.41 14.60
C ASP A 52 -21.87 15.97 16.03
N LYS A 53 -20.63 15.53 16.26
CA LYS A 53 -20.15 15.05 17.56
C LYS A 53 -18.70 15.42 17.79
N GLN A 54 -18.43 16.06 18.92
CA GLN A 54 -17.12 16.63 19.26
C GLN A 54 -16.63 16.08 20.60
N LYS A 55 -16.41 14.77 20.68
CA LYS A 55 -15.94 14.14 21.91
C LYS A 55 -14.58 14.73 22.30
N GLY A 56 -14.41 15.06 23.57
CA GLY A 56 -13.19 15.74 24.05
C GLY A 56 -13.02 17.17 23.53
N LYS A 57 -14.06 17.81 22.97
CA LYS A 57 -13.99 19.11 22.29
C LYS A 57 -13.01 19.12 21.11
N LEU A 58 -12.78 17.95 20.50
CA LEU A 58 -11.90 17.79 19.35
C LEU A 58 -12.71 17.73 18.05
N ARG A 59 -12.22 18.47 17.05
CA ARG A 59 -12.71 18.48 15.66
C ARG A 59 -11.58 18.02 14.74
N LEU A 60 -11.79 16.93 14.01
CA LEU A 60 -10.85 16.34 13.05
C LEU A 60 -11.35 16.48 11.61
N ASP A 61 -12.42 17.22 11.37
CA ASP A 61 -12.98 17.49 10.04
C ASP A 61 -12.48 18.80 9.41
N VAL A 62 -11.88 19.67 10.22
CA VAL A 62 -11.35 20.97 9.79
C VAL A 62 -9.93 21.12 10.30
N LYS A 63 -8.99 21.40 9.39
CA LYS A 63 -7.56 21.55 9.68
C LYS A 63 -7.28 22.45 10.88
N ASP A 64 -7.79 23.67 10.86
CA ASP A 64 -7.52 24.67 11.92
C ASP A 64 -8.01 24.21 13.29
N ALA A 65 -9.15 23.54 13.33
CA ALA A 65 -9.71 23.02 14.59
C ALA A 65 -8.94 21.78 15.08
N ALA A 66 -8.47 20.93 14.16
CA ALA A 66 -7.65 19.76 14.47
C ALA A 66 -6.27 20.14 15.03
N LEU A 67 -5.64 21.16 14.45
CA LEU A 67 -4.36 21.70 14.90
C LEU A 67 -4.48 22.50 16.20
N LYS A 68 -5.63 23.12 16.47
CA LYS A 68 -5.91 23.75 17.77
C LYS A 68 -5.95 22.74 18.93
N GLY A 69 -6.29 21.48 18.63
CA GLY A 69 -6.28 20.39 19.60
C GLY A 69 -7.62 20.21 20.33
N SER A 70 -7.56 19.49 21.46
CA SER A 70 -8.72 19.11 22.26
C SER A 70 -8.76 19.89 23.57
N LYS A 71 -9.72 19.55 24.45
CA LYS A 71 -9.76 20.06 25.83
C LYS A 71 -8.50 19.71 26.64
N ASP A 72 -7.77 18.67 26.25
CA ASP A 72 -6.60 18.12 26.97
C ASP A 72 -5.27 18.60 26.37
N GLY A 73 -5.30 19.47 25.34
CA GLY A 73 -4.13 20.05 24.72
C GLY A 73 -3.94 19.68 23.24
N PRO A 74 -2.71 19.86 22.70
CA PRO A 74 -2.41 19.59 21.30
C PRO A 74 -2.65 18.12 20.93
N VAL A 75 -3.44 17.89 19.88
CA VAL A 75 -3.73 16.53 19.40
C VAL A 75 -2.80 16.11 18.28
N ILE A 76 -2.45 17.06 17.40
CA ILE A 76 -1.51 16.88 16.30
C ILE A 76 -0.37 17.87 16.53
N VAL A 77 0.85 17.36 16.68
CA VAL A 77 2.08 18.15 16.76
C VAL A 77 2.87 17.90 15.48
N PRO A 78 2.79 18.80 14.48
CA PRO A 78 3.52 18.66 13.22
C PRO A 78 5.02 18.36 13.45
N GLY A 79 5.52 17.34 12.76
CA GLY A 79 6.90 16.86 12.87
C GLY A 79 7.18 15.93 14.05
N GLN A 80 6.22 15.71 14.95
CA GLN A 80 6.45 14.98 16.21
C GLN A 80 5.30 14.02 16.54
N ALA A 81 5.20 12.90 15.82
CA ALA A 81 4.18 11.88 16.08
C ALA A 81 4.24 11.35 17.52
N ALA A 82 5.44 11.15 18.08
CA ALA A 82 5.64 10.70 19.45
C ALA A 82 5.08 11.65 20.53
N LYS A 83 4.91 12.94 20.19
CA LYS A 83 4.30 13.94 21.09
C LYS A 83 2.85 14.27 20.74
N SER A 84 2.31 13.62 19.70
CA SER A 84 0.95 13.85 19.24
C SER A 84 -0.01 12.90 19.94
N GLU A 85 -0.97 13.45 20.68
CA GLU A 85 -1.98 12.67 21.38
C GLU A 85 -2.80 11.79 20.42
N LEU A 86 -2.98 12.23 19.17
CA LEU A 86 -3.58 11.44 18.11
C LEU A 86 -2.88 10.10 17.94
N TYR A 87 -1.54 10.12 17.77
CA TYR A 87 -0.77 8.90 17.51
C TYR A 87 -0.68 8.01 18.76
N ARG A 88 -0.55 8.61 19.94
CA ARG A 88 -0.59 7.87 21.21
C ARG A 88 -1.88 7.07 21.34
N ARG A 89 -3.04 7.70 21.18
CA ARG A 89 -4.35 7.04 21.41
C ARG A 89 -4.68 5.93 20.41
N ILE A 90 -4.26 6.05 19.16
CA ILE A 90 -4.51 5.02 18.14
C ILE A 90 -3.54 3.83 18.23
N THR A 91 -2.50 3.91 19.07
CA THR A 91 -1.50 2.85 19.26
C THR A 91 -1.59 2.17 20.62
N LEU A 92 -2.54 2.59 21.47
CA LEU A 92 -2.78 1.94 22.76
C LEU A 92 -3.26 0.48 22.57
N PRO A 93 -2.99 -0.41 23.54
CA PRO A 93 -3.44 -1.81 23.47
C PRO A 93 -4.97 -1.93 23.39
N ALA A 94 -5.44 -2.94 22.67
CA ALA A 94 -6.87 -3.25 22.62
C ALA A 94 -7.42 -3.50 24.04
N GLY A 95 -8.42 -2.72 24.45
CA GLY A 95 -9.01 -2.76 25.79
C GLY A 95 -8.59 -1.62 26.73
N ASP A 96 -7.67 -0.75 26.31
CA ASP A 96 -7.36 0.48 27.05
C ASP A 96 -8.54 1.48 26.94
N ASP A 97 -8.91 2.14 28.04
CA ASP A 97 -10.04 3.09 28.08
C ASP A 97 -9.83 4.33 27.20
N ASP A 98 -8.56 4.70 26.97
CA ASP A 98 -8.17 5.85 26.17
C ASP A 98 -7.92 5.51 24.70
N ILE A 99 -7.99 4.22 24.32
CA ILE A 99 -7.81 3.80 22.93
C ILE A 99 -8.84 4.46 22.02
N MET A 100 -8.38 4.86 20.84
CA MET A 100 -9.25 5.33 19.78
C MET A 100 -9.08 4.44 18.55
N PRO A 101 -10.19 4.00 17.92
CA PRO A 101 -11.58 4.32 18.22
C PRO A 101 -12.17 3.47 19.38
N GLN A 102 -13.03 4.07 20.22
CA GLN A 102 -13.63 3.37 21.38
C GLN A 102 -14.81 2.44 21.07
N LYS A 103 -15.46 2.60 19.90
CA LYS A 103 -16.67 1.85 19.50
C LYS A 103 -16.48 1.11 18.18
N ALA A 104 -15.24 0.83 17.83
CA ALA A 104 -14.84 0.11 16.63
C ALA A 104 -13.51 -0.60 16.92
N ASP A 105 -13.13 -1.50 16.02
CA ASP A 105 -11.85 -2.21 16.14
C ASP A 105 -10.67 -1.21 16.09
N PRO A 106 -9.56 -1.51 16.79
CA PRO A 106 -8.33 -0.72 16.68
C PRO A 106 -7.86 -0.57 15.23
N LEU A 107 -7.21 0.55 14.92
CA LEU A 107 -6.65 0.77 13.59
C LEU A 107 -5.59 -0.30 13.27
N ALA A 108 -5.55 -0.74 12.02
CA ALA A 108 -4.50 -1.63 11.56
C ALA A 108 -3.13 -0.92 11.64
N LYS A 109 -2.06 -1.70 11.86
CA LYS A 109 -0.69 -1.17 11.99
C LYS A 109 -0.28 -0.30 10.79
N ALA A 110 -0.67 -0.69 9.57
CA ALA A 110 -0.40 0.09 8.37
C ALA A 110 -1.10 1.48 8.39
N GLN A 111 -2.32 1.56 8.95
CA GLN A 111 -3.07 2.81 9.08
C GLN A 111 -2.45 3.72 10.16
N THR A 112 -2.04 3.16 11.29
CA THR A 112 -1.35 3.93 12.34
C THR A 112 0.03 4.41 11.87
N ASP A 113 0.72 3.63 11.04
CA ASP A 113 1.99 4.01 10.41
C ASP A 113 1.82 5.16 9.42
N LEU A 114 0.80 5.13 8.57
CA LEU A 114 0.49 6.27 7.67
C LEU A 114 0.23 7.56 8.45
N ILE A 115 -0.51 7.48 9.56
CA ILE A 115 -0.76 8.64 10.42
C ILE A 115 0.54 9.12 11.09
N ARG A 116 1.38 8.21 11.58
CA ARG A 116 2.70 8.55 12.15
C ARG A 116 3.55 9.32 11.16
N ASP A 117 3.69 8.76 9.96
CA ASP A 117 4.60 9.26 8.94
C ASP A 117 4.08 10.59 8.41
N TRP A 118 2.76 10.74 8.20
CA TRP A 118 2.14 12.02 7.89
C TRP A 118 2.41 13.10 8.94
N ILE A 119 2.26 12.78 10.24
CA ILE A 119 2.56 13.75 11.32
C ILE A 119 4.04 14.12 11.28
N ASN A 120 4.95 13.14 11.19
CA ASN A 120 6.40 13.37 11.14
C ASN A 120 6.82 14.19 9.90
N GLN A 121 6.10 14.06 8.79
CA GLN A 121 6.29 14.86 7.57
C GLN A 121 5.67 16.27 7.65
N GLY A 122 5.23 16.70 8.83
CA GLY A 122 4.73 18.05 9.09
C GLY A 122 3.20 18.16 9.08
N ALA A 123 2.48 17.04 9.12
CA ALA A 123 1.01 17.01 9.11
C ALA A 123 0.42 17.84 7.96
N ASN A 124 0.99 17.71 6.76
CA ASN A 124 0.61 18.48 5.58
C ASN A 124 -0.87 18.21 5.25
N TRP A 125 -1.72 19.20 5.52
CA TRP A 125 -3.16 19.15 5.29
C TRP A 125 -3.54 20.31 4.35
N PRO A 126 -4.25 20.05 3.23
CA PRO A 126 -4.71 21.11 2.32
C PRO A 126 -5.59 22.15 3.00
N ASP A 127 -5.35 23.44 2.74
CA ASP A 127 -6.21 24.51 3.25
C ASP A 127 -7.62 24.46 2.63
N GLY A 128 -8.63 24.87 3.39
CA GLY A 128 -10.02 24.94 2.93
C GLY A 128 -10.74 23.59 2.76
N LEU A 129 -10.07 22.47 3.06
CA LEU A 129 -10.66 21.13 2.95
C LEU A 129 -11.45 20.79 4.22
N ALA A 130 -12.76 21.06 4.20
CA ALA A 130 -13.70 20.51 5.17
C ALA A 130 -14.09 19.09 4.76
N ILE A 131 -13.80 18.11 5.62
CA ILE A 131 -13.99 16.68 5.31
C ILE A 131 -15.23 16.14 6.02
N LYS A 132 -15.99 15.28 5.34
CA LYS A 132 -17.20 14.67 5.90
C LYS A 132 -16.96 13.22 6.27
N GLU A 133 -17.67 12.74 7.30
CA GLU A 133 -17.70 11.31 7.64
C GLU A 133 -18.05 10.48 6.42
N ALA A 134 -17.34 9.36 6.22
CA ALA A 134 -17.68 8.44 5.14
C ALA A 134 -19.02 7.78 5.48
N ALA A 135 -19.89 7.62 4.49
CA ALA A 135 -21.04 6.74 4.63
C ALA A 135 -20.53 5.35 5.08
N PRO A 136 -21.26 4.65 5.97
CA PRO A 136 -20.83 3.35 6.45
C PRO A 136 -20.54 2.45 5.27
N ALA A 137 -19.28 2.09 5.08
CA ALA A 137 -18.90 1.09 4.10
C ALA A 137 -19.67 -0.19 4.44
N PRO A 138 -20.17 -0.95 3.46
CA PRO A 138 -20.72 -2.27 3.74
C PRO A 138 -19.65 -3.06 4.51
N ALA A 139 -20.01 -3.58 5.67
CA ALA A 139 -19.14 -4.37 6.51
C ALA A 139 -18.77 -5.65 5.79
N THR A 140 -17.70 -5.63 4.99
CA THR A 140 -17.00 -6.85 4.62
C THR A 140 -16.12 -7.20 5.79
N THR A 141 -16.61 -8.13 6.61
CA THR A 141 -15.87 -8.83 7.65
C THR A 141 -14.48 -9.16 7.11
N ALA A 142 -13.45 -8.56 7.69
CA ALA A 142 -12.07 -8.96 7.43
C ALA A 142 -11.91 -10.38 7.96
N LEU A 143 -12.07 -11.36 7.07
CA LEU A 143 -11.58 -12.70 7.35
C LEU A 143 -10.06 -12.59 7.45
N VAL A 144 -9.54 -12.89 8.63
CA VAL A 144 -8.10 -13.12 8.84
C VAL A 144 -7.72 -14.27 7.91
N MET A 145 -7.04 -13.94 6.82
CA MET A 145 -6.45 -14.93 5.93
C MET A 145 -5.14 -15.44 6.56
N PRO A 146 -4.79 -16.72 6.39
CA PRO A 146 -3.51 -17.26 6.85
C PRO A 146 -2.35 -16.49 6.20
N THR A 147 -1.22 -16.47 6.90
CA THR A 147 0.06 -15.86 6.46
C THR A 147 0.60 -16.53 5.19
N GLY A 148 0.02 -16.19 4.05
CA GLY A 148 0.66 -16.32 2.75
C GLY A 148 1.62 -15.15 2.52
N PRO A 149 2.42 -15.19 1.43
CA PRO A 149 3.33 -14.10 1.08
C PRO A 149 2.54 -12.78 1.04
N VAL A 150 3.11 -11.73 1.64
CA VAL A 150 2.53 -10.38 1.65
C VAL A 150 2.59 -9.84 0.23
N LEU A 151 1.45 -9.87 -0.45
CA LEU A 151 1.28 -9.31 -1.79
C LEU A 151 1.03 -7.81 -1.63
N THR A 152 2.09 -7.01 -1.75
CA THR A 152 2.03 -5.55 -1.58
C THR A 152 1.06 -4.92 -2.57
N GLY A 153 0.15 -4.06 -2.10
CA GLY A 153 -0.85 -3.34 -2.90
C GLY A 153 -0.26 -2.21 -3.76
N ALA A 154 0.64 -2.53 -4.68
CA ALA A 154 1.20 -1.56 -5.61
C ALA A 154 0.09 -0.97 -6.51
N LYS A 155 -0.11 0.35 -6.54
CA LYS A 155 -1.15 0.96 -7.39
C LYS A 155 -0.98 0.58 -8.88
N PRO A 156 -2.06 0.31 -9.64
CA PRO A 156 -1.97 0.02 -11.07
C PRO A 156 -1.27 1.15 -11.84
N SER A 157 -0.38 0.80 -12.75
CA SER A 157 0.25 1.77 -13.65
C SER A 157 -0.78 2.32 -14.66
N ALA A 158 -0.50 3.46 -15.27
CA ALA A 158 -1.37 4.01 -16.33
C ALA A 158 -1.46 3.06 -17.55
N ALA A 159 -0.37 2.36 -17.87
CA ALA A 159 -0.32 1.36 -18.93
C ALA A 159 -1.21 0.15 -18.59
N GLU A 160 -1.15 -0.32 -17.33
CA GLU A 160 -1.99 -1.40 -16.84
C GLU A 160 -3.49 -1.04 -16.92
N LEU A 161 -3.85 0.17 -16.48
CA LEU A 161 -5.24 0.64 -16.56
C LEU A 161 -5.74 0.73 -18.01
N ALA A 162 -4.89 1.19 -18.93
CA ALA A 162 -5.22 1.25 -20.35
C ALA A 162 -5.38 -0.15 -20.97
N ALA A 163 -4.53 -1.11 -20.58
CA ALA A 163 -4.63 -2.50 -21.03
C ALA A 163 -5.90 -3.18 -20.50
N VAL A 164 -6.23 -2.98 -19.22
CA VAL A 164 -7.49 -3.47 -18.62
C VAL A 164 -8.70 -2.89 -19.35
N GLY A 165 -8.72 -1.58 -19.63
CA GLY A 165 -9.81 -0.96 -20.37
C GLY A 165 -9.97 -1.51 -21.79
N LYS A 166 -8.87 -1.84 -22.48
CA LYS A 166 -8.91 -2.49 -23.80
C LYS A 166 -9.48 -3.90 -23.72
N LEU A 167 -9.06 -4.68 -22.72
CA LEU A 167 -9.52 -6.05 -22.52
C LEU A 167 -11.02 -6.09 -22.17
N ASP A 168 -11.46 -5.19 -21.29
CA ASP A 168 -12.88 -5.05 -20.92
C ASP A 168 -13.74 -4.67 -22.14
N ALA A 169 -13.27 -3.73 -22.97
CA ALA A 169 -13.95 -3.37 -24.23
C ALA A 169 -14.03 -4.54 -25.25
N LEU A 170 -13.14 -5.53 -25.13
CA LEU A 170 -13.16 -6.76 -25.93
C LEU A 170 -14.00 -7.88 -25.28
N GLY A 171 -14.65 -7.60 -24.14
CA GLY A 171 -15.48 -8.55 -23.40
C GLY A 171 -14.68 -9.49 -22.47
N VAL A 172 -13.38 -9.25 -22.31
CA VAL A 172 -12.52 -10.03 -21.41
C VAL A 172 -12.74 -9.55 -19.98
N SER A 173 -13.07 -10.46 -19.07
CA SER A 173 -13.24 -10.10 -17.67
C SER A 173 -11.87 -10.00 -17.01
N VAL A 174 -11.45 -8.78 -16.66
CA VAL A 174 -10.21 -8.54 -15.90
C VAL A 174 -10.56 -7.84 -14.58
N ARG A 175 -10.40 -8.54 -13.45
CA ARG A 175 -10.84 -8.04 -12.15
C ARG A 175 -9.81 -8.24 -11.04
N PRO A 176 -9.85 -7.42 -9.97
CA PRO A 176 -9.04 -7.64 -8.78
C PRO A 176 -9.45 -8.94 -8.06
N ILE A 177 -8.48 -9.67 -7.53
CA ILE A 177 -8.74 -10.90 -6.76
C ILE A 177 -9.22 -10.60 -5.32
N ALA A 178 -8.88 -9.43 -4.78
CA ALA A 178 -9.31 -9.00 -3.46
C ALA A 178 -9.41 -7.46 -3.39
N LEU A 179 -10.05 -6.97 -2.33
CA LEU A 179 -10.12 -5.54 -2.04
C LEU A 179 -8.75 -5.02 -1.58
N ASN A 180 -8.37 -3.84 -2.04
CA ASN A 180 -7.13 -3.15 -1.69
C ASN A 180 -5.83 -3.89 -2.04
N VAL A 181 -5.88 -4.88 -2.94
CA VAL A 181 -4.70 -5.45 -3.58
C VAL A 181 -4.73 -5.11 -5.07
N ASN A 182 -3.56 -4.91 -5.65
CA ASN A 182 -3.43 -4.80 -7.10
C ASN A 182 -2.95 -6.13 -7.66
N LEU A 183 -3.76 -7.17 -7.50
CA LEU A 183 -3.55 -8.46 -8.14
C LEU A 183 -4.80 -8.79 -8.93
N ARG A 184 -4.60 -9.34 -10.12
CA ARG A 184 -5.68 -9.50 -11.10
C ARG A 184 -5.83 -10.93 -11.56
N GLU A 185 -7.08 -11.27 -11.85
CA GLU A 185 -7.42 -12.40 -12.69
C GLU A 185 -7.97 -11.90 -14.04
N ALA A 186 -7.61 -12.60 -15.11
CA ALA A 186 -8.13 -12.37 -16.45
C ALA A 186 -8.81 -13.64 -16.97
N ASN A 187 -10.06 -13.52 -17.39
CA ASN A 187 -10.88 -14.62 -17.87
C ASN A 187 -11.39 -14.37 -19.29
N PHE A 188 -10.89 -15.19 -20.23
CA PHE A 188 -11.24 -15.15 -21.65
C PHE A 188 -12.32 -16.17 -22.03
N ARG A 189 -12.74 -17.03 -21.09
CA ARG A 189 -13.78 -18.04 -21.33
C ARG A 189 -15.08 -17.48 -21.91
N PRO A 190 -15.57 -16.28 -21.54
CA PRO A 190 -16.77 -15.71 -22.16
C PRO A 190 -16.66 -15.49 -23.68
N LEU A 191 -15.44 -15.28 -24.20
CA LEU A 191 -15.19 -15.11 -25.63
C LEU A 191 -15.10 -16.46 -26.36
N GLY A 192 -14.67 -17.52 -25.67
CA GLY A 192 -14.45 -18.84 -26.26
C GLY A 192 -13.62 -18.77 -27.55
N ALA A 193 -14.10 -19.41 -28.60
CA ALA A 193 -13.40 -19.50 -29.89
C ALA A 193 -13.18 -18.16 -30.62
N THR A 194 -13.77 -17.05 -30.15
CA THR A 194 -13.53 -15.71 -30.71
C THR A 194 -12.25 -15.07 -30.16
N ALA A 195 -11.74 -15.55 -29.02
CA ALA A 195 -10.45 -15.15 -28.48
C ALA A 195 -9.30 -15.76 -29.30
N THR A 196 -8.51 -14.90 -29.93
CA THR A 196 -7.32 -15.21 -30.74
C THR A 196 -6.11 -14.45 -30.19
N ASP A 197 -4.90 -14.72 -30.71
CA ASP A 197 -3.64 -14.14 -30.25
C ASP A 197 -3.65 -12.60 -30.15
N ALA A 198 -4.39 -11.94 -31.05
CA ALA A 198 -4.52 -10.48 -31.04
C ALA A 198 -5.23 -9.93 -29.78
N ILE A 199 -6.18 -10.69 -29.22
CA ILE A 199 -6.98 -10.25 -28.07
C ILE A 199 -6.15 -10.34 -26.78
N ILE A 200 -5.14 -11.21 -26.72
CA ILE A 200 -4.32 -11.39 -25.52
C ILE A 200 -3.11 -10.44 -25.46
N ALA A 201 -2.77 -9.79 -26.57
CA ALA A 201 -1.63 -8.87 -26.65
C ALA A 201 -1.57 -7.77 -25.56
N PRO A 202 -2.69 -7.20 -25.07
CA PRO A 202 -2.64 -6.22 -23.97
C PRO A 202 -2.18 -6.79 -22.62
N LEU A 203 -2.18 -8.11 -22.41
CA LEU A 203 -1.81 -8.73 -21.13
C LEU A 203 -0.37 -8.43 -20.71
N LYS A 204 0.53 -8.15 -21.66
CA LYS A 204 1.94 -7.79 -21.39
C LYS A 204 2.09 -6.59 -20.44
N ASP A 205 1.11 -5.70 -20.40
CA ASP A 205 1.12 -4.50 -19.58
C ASP A 205 0.43 -4.72 -18.21
N VAL A 206 -0.15 -5.92 -17.98
CA VAL A 206 -0.84 -6.32 -16.75
C VAL A 206 0.10 -7.14 -15.87
N LEU A 207 1.20 -6.52 -15.43
CA LEU A 207 2.30 -7.19 -14.71
C LEU A 207 1.90 -7.84 -13.38
N ASN A 208 0.75 -7.43 -12.83
CA ASN A 208 0.20 -7.97 -11.59
C ASN A 208 -0.87 -9.06 -11.82
N LEU A 209 -0.91 -9.65 -13.02
CA LEU A 209 -1.77 -10.79 -13.32
C LEU A 209 -1.28 -12.03 -12.58
N THR A 210 -2.16 -12.63 -11.77
CA THR A 210 -1.87 -13.84 -10.98
C THR A 210 -2.55 -15.08 -11.56
N ASP A 211 -3.66 -14.85 -12.24
CA ASP A 211 -4.56 -15.87 -12.76
C ASP A 211 -4.94 -15.53 -14.19
N LEU A 212 -4.67 -16.46 -15.12
CA LEU A 212 -5.05 -16.32 -16.51
C LEU A 212 -5.83 -17.55 -16.97
N ASN A 213 -7.07 -17.31 -17.40
CA ASN A 213 -7.91 -18.34 -17.98
C ASN A 213 -8.11 -18.13 -19.49
N LEU A 214 -7.44 -18.98 -20.28
CA LEU A 214 -7.54 -19.05 -21.74
C LEU A 214 -8.33 -20.30 -22.21
N ALA A 215 -9.01 -21.00 -21.30
CA ALA A 215 -9.65 -22.27 -21.63
C ALA A 215 -10.75 -22.10 -22.71
N GLY A 216 -10.74 -22.99 -23.70
CA GLY A 216 -11.71 -22.99 -24.80
C GLY A 216 -11.53 -21.85 -25.82
N THR A 217 -10.38 -21.19 -25.82
CA THR A 217 -10.04 -20.13 -26.78
C THR A 217 -9.28 -20.66 -28.01
N LYS A 218 -9.15 -19.84 -29.05
CA LYS A 218 -8.30 -20.12 -30.23
C LYS A 218 -6.91 -19.46 -30.12
N VAL A 219 -6.44 -19.21 -28.91
CA VAL A 219 -5.07 -18.75 -28.68
C VAL A 219 -4.10 -19.87 -29.02
N THR A 220 -2.99 -19.50 -29.67
CA THR A 220 -1.91 -20.39 -30.10
C THR A 220 -0.60 -20.06 -29.36
N ASP A 221 0.45 -20.85 -29.60
CA ASP A 221 1.79 -20.63 -29.07
C ASP A 221 2.32 -19.21 -29.35
N ALA A 222 1.98 -18.64 -30.52
CA ALA A 222 2.39 -17.28 -30.88
C ALA A 222 1.80 -16.22 -29.94
N GLY A 223 0.62 -16.48 -29.38
CA GLY A 223 -0.03 -15.61 -28.42
C GLY A 223 0.68 -15.60 -27.06
N LEU A 224 1.27 -16.72 -26.63
CA LEU A 224 1.90 -16.83 -25.30
C LEU A 224 3.10 -15.91 -25.10
N VAL A 225 3.70 -15.42 -26.19
CA VAL A 225 4.73 -14.36 -26.13
C VAL A 225 4.22 -13.11 -25.39
N ALA A 226 2.91 -12.84 -25.42
CA ALA A 226 2.33 -11.71 -24.70
C ALA A 226 2.38 -11.85 -23.18
N ILE A 227 2.64 -13.04 -22.64
CA ILE A 227 2.66 -13.32 -21.20
C ILE A 227 4.06 -13.68 -20.64
N ASP A 228 5.09 -13.69 -21.49
CA ASP A 228 6.48 -14.08 -21.15
C ASP A 228 7.12 -13.21 -20.03
N GLY A 229 6.60 -12.01 -19.78
CA GLY A 229 7.07 -11.11 -18.71
C GLY A 229 6.25 -11.14 -17.42
N LEU A 230 5.19 -11.95 -17.32
CA LEU A 230 4.23 -11.90 -16.21
C LEU A 230 4.70 -12.75 -15.03
N THR A 231 5.70 -12.25 -14.30
CA THR A 231 6.36 -12.97 -13.19
C THR A 231 5.44 -13.28 -12.00
N ASN A 232 4.30 -12.63 -11.90
CA ASN A 232 3.31 -12.86 -10.84
C ASN A 232 2.26 -13.93 -11.22
N LEU A 233 2.30 -14.46 -12.45
CA LEU A 233 1.35 -15.45 -12.93
C LEU A 233 1.60 -16.80 -12.25
N THR A 234 0.63 -17.27 -11.46
CA THR A 234 0.73 -18.54 -10.72
C THR A 234 -0.26 -19.59 -11.19
N ARG A 235 -1.34 -19.17 -11.87
CA ARG A 235 -2.37 -20.06 -12.39
C ARG A 235 -2.63 -19.74 -13.85
N LEU A 236 -2.46 -20.75 -14.70
CA LEU A 236 -2.65 -20.66 -16.14
C LEU A 236 -3.53 -21.82 -16.61
N HIS A 237 -4.72 -21.50 -17.12
CA HIS A 237 -5.69 -22.47 -17.64
C HIS A 237 -5.67 -22.46 -19.17
N LEU A 238 -5.27 -23.58 -19.76
CA LEU A 238 -5.05 -23.74 -21.21
C LEU A 238 -5.88 -24.87 -21.82
N GLU A 239 -6.86 -25.40 -21.08
CA GLU A 239 -7.64 -26.54 -21.52
C GLU A 239 -8.42 -26.20 -22.80
N HIS A 240 -8.45 -27.11 -23.76
CA HIS A 240 -9.15 -26.92 -25.04
C HIS A 240 -8.68 -25.68 -25.84
N THR A 241 -7.37 -25.39 -25.80
CA THR A 241 -6.70 -24.38 -26.65
C THR A 241 -5.91 -25.02 -27.78
N GLN A 242 -5.27 -24.20 -28.63
CA GLN A 242 -4.32 -24.64 -29.67
C GLN A 242 -2.86 -24.51 -29.21
N ILE A 243 -2.63 -24.27 -27.92
CA ILE A 243 -1.30 -24.17 -27.34
C ILE A 243 -0.70 -25.57 -27.20
N THR A 244 0.58 -25.69 -27.53
CA THR A 244 1.36 -26.92 -27.43
C THR A 244 2.50 -26.74 -26.42
N ASP A 245 3.19 -27.84 -26.08
CA ASP A 245 4.36 -27.80 -25.20
C ASP A 245 5.46 -26.87 -25.73
N ALA A 246 5.51 -26.62 -27.04
CA ALA A 246 6.47 -25.69 -27.65
C ALA A 246 6.20 -24.23 -27.26
N GLY A 247 4.95 -23.86 -26.98
CA GLY A 247 4.58 -22.53 -26.51
C GLY A 247 4.85 -22.30 -25.02
N LEU A 248 5.11 -23.37 -24.25
CA LEU A 248 5.38 -23.33 -22.80
C LEU A 248 6.87 -23.51 -22.45
N ALA A 249 7.71 -23.73 -23.46
CA ALA A 249 9.13 -24.02 -23.34
C ALA A 249 9.99 -22.77 -23.06
#